data_AF-A0A520Q8P6-F1
#
_entry.id   AF-A0A520Q8P6-F1
#
_cell.length_a   1.000
_cell.length_b   1.000
_cell.length_c   1.000
_cell.angle_alpha   90.00
_cell.angle_beta   90.00
_cell.angle_gamma   90.00
#
_symmetry.space_group_name_H-M   'P 1'
#
loop_
_entity.id
_entity.type
_entity.pdbx_description
1 polymer ?
#
loop_
_entity_poly.entity_id
_entity_poly.type
_entity_poly.pdbx_seq_one_letter_code
_entity_poly.pdbx_strand_id
1 'polypeptide(L)'
;MSSKFDESDFVDRDLEVAQESADISNEPVLHPADSPHPPSQEELTERVSETQQKLVELKQMQEDLERERTEIEESRRRRSELSTGREEMVQNLTRGVGILEEAELSKARAAEQLSRTVADLRNALDKINLINEEDWTEENWSVELTKALTTIENSRMEWNSARLKWPSLDGGSDDSNITVESQTVNKEAQAGLDQLNFWQQSKLGLAFTWPLVFVGVAIVILLILSIN
;
A
#
# COMPACT_ATOMS: atom_id res chain seq x y z
N MET A 1 19.34 -24.83 -4.87
CA MET A 1 20.18 -25.81 -4.14
C MET A 1 19.32 -26.34 -3.00
N SER A 2 18.74 -27.54 -3.16
CA SER A 2 17.81 -28.13 -2.19
C SER A 2 18.64 -28.85 -1.12
N SER A 3 18.61 -28.38 0.12
CA SER A 3 19.24 -29.07 1.24
C SER A 3 18.42 -30.32 1.57
N LYS A 4 19.05 -31.48 1.35
CA LYS A 4 18.56 -32.79 1.78
C LYS A 4 18.40 -32.72 3.30
N PHE A 5 17.17 -32.79 3.80
CA PHE A 5 16.92 -33.00 5.22
C PHE A 5 17.55 -34.33 5.61
N ASP A 6 18.38 -34.30 6.64
CA ASP A 6 19.06 -35.46 7.19
C ASP A 6 18.10 -36.15 8.17
N GLU A 7 17.58 -37.31 7.77
CA GLU A 7 16.66 -38.14 8.55
C GLU A 7 17.25 -38.56 9.91
N SER A 8 18.56 -38.37 10.12
CA SER A 8 19.27 -38.75 11.35
C SER A 8 19.26 -37.70 12.47
N ASP A 9 18.74 -36.48 12.22
CA ASP A 9 18.67 -35.40 13.24
C ASP A 9 17.44 -35.53 14.17
N PHE A 10 16.55 -36.49 13.91
CA PHE A 10 15.34 -36.79 14.71
C PHE A 10 15.50 -37.94 15.69
N VAL A 11 16.71 -38.49 15.85
CA VAL A 11 16.96 -39.54 16.84
C VAL A 11 17.20 -38.87 18.20
N ASP A 12 16.18 -38.93 19.07
CA ASP A 12 16.26 -38.49 20.47
C ASP A 12 17.37 -39.25 21.20
N ARG A 13 18.56 -38.65 21.25
CA ARG A 13 19.73 -39.19 21.94
C ARG A 13 19.47 -39.42 23.44
N ASP A 14 18.47 -38.76 23.99
CA ASP A 14 18.02 -38.94 25.37
C ASP A 14 17.31 -40.28 25.61
N LEU A 15 16.72 -40.89 24.58
CA LEU A 15 16.00 -42.17 24.70
C LEU A 15 16.96 -43.36 24.73
N GLU A 16 18.09 -43.25 24.03
CA GLU A 16 19.13 -44.29 23.99
C GLU A 16 19.88 -44.41 25.34
N VAL A 17 20.13 -43.27 26.00
CA VAL A 17 20.72 -43.24 27.35
C VAL A 17 19.80 -43.86 28.40
N ALA A 18 18.49 -43.72 28.25
CA ALA A 18 17.49 -44.36 29.13
C ALA A 18 17.40 -45.88 28.92
N GLN A 19 17.66 -46.38 27.70
CA GLN A 19 17.70 -47.83 27.42
C GLN A 19 19.02 -48.48 27.86
N GLU A 20 20.16 -47.81 27.68
CA GLU A 20 21.46 -48.35 28.10
C GLU A 20 21.58 -48.43 29.63
N SER A 21 20.92 -47.52 30.36
CA SER A 21 20.83 -47.55 31.82
C SER A 21 19.83 -48.59 32.36
N ALA A 22 18.94 -49.13 31.52
CA ALA A 22 18.00 -50.20 31.90
C ALA A 22 18.61 -51.62 31.79
N ASP A 23 19.64 -51.82 30.97
CA ASP A 23 20.22 -53.15 30.70
C ASP A 23 21.39 -53.52 31.62
N ILE A 24 21.79 -52.62 32.54
CA ILE A 24 22.73 -52.94 33.63
C ILE A 24 21.95 -53.33 34.88
N SER A 25 21.10 -54.34 34.73
CA SER A 25 20.42 -55.01 35.84
C SER A 25 21.41 -55.94 36.56
N ASN A 26 22.33 -55.37 37.31
CA ASN A 26 23.15 -56.11 38.25
C ASN A 26 22.30 -56.36 39.52
N GLU A 27 21.62 -57.50 39.59
CA GLU A 27 20.92 -57.94 40.81
C GLU A 27 21.91 -58.04 41.99
N PRO A 28 21.70 -57.32 43.10
CA PRO A 28 22.38 -57.64 44.35
C PRO A 28 21.67 -58.85 44.97
N VAL A 29 22.40 -59.97 45.06
CA VAL A 29 22.03 -61.15 45.85
C VAL A 29 21.76 -60.71 47.30
N LEU A 30 20.52 -60.90 47.76
CA LEU A 30 20.10 -60.67 49.14
C LEU A 30 20.86 -61.59 50.11
N HIS A 31 21.60 -61.00 51.04
CA HIS A 31 21.94 -61.61 52.32
C HIS A 31 20.78 -61.36 53.31
N PRO A 32 20.25 -62.38 54.02
CA PRO A 32 19.16 -62.18 54.97
C PRO A 32 19.75 -61.93 56.38
N ALA A 33 20.09 -60.68 56.68
CA ALA A 33 20.27 -60.19 58.05
C ALA A 33 20.35 -58.66 58.07
N ASP A 34 19.22 -57.97 57.95
CA ASP A 34 18.93 -56.81 58.79
C ASP A 34 17.46 -56.42 58.60
N SER A 35 16.67 -56.68 59.63
CA SER A 35 15.33 -56.12 59.76
C SER A 35 15.48 -54.60 59.88
N PRO A 36 14.78 -53.79 59.05
CA PRO A 36 14.91 -52.35 59.09
C PRO A 36 14.46 -51.87 60.47
N HIS A 37 15.37 -51.24 61.22
CA HIS A 37 14.95 -50.38 62.32
C HIS A 37 13.97 -49.36 61.73
N PRO A 38 12.83 -49.08 62.40
CA PRO A 38 11.99 -47.97 62.00
C PRO A 38 12.88 -46.72 61.98
N PRO A 39 12.89 -45.95 60.88
CA PRO A 39 13.75 -44.79 60.78
C PRO A 39 13.52 -43.92 62.01
N SER A 40 14.61 -43.49 62.62
CA SER A 40 14.51 -42.62 63.78
C SER A 40 13.77 -41.34 63.38
N GLN A 41 13.05 -40.74 64.33
CA GLN A 41 12.25 -39.55 64.04
C GLN A 41 13.10 -38.41 63.46
N GLU A 42 14.39 -38.39 63.81
CA GLU A 42 15.41 -37.44 63.38
C GLU A 42 15.83 -37.66 61.91
N GLU A 43 16.07 -38.90 61.48
CA GLU A 43 16.37 -39.24 60.07
C GLU A 43 15.19 -38.93 59.14
N LEU A 44 13.95 -39.12 59.61
CA LEU A 44 12.75 -38.73 58.86
C LEU A 44 12.68 -37.22 58.69
N THR A 45 12.99 -36.44 59.73
CA THR A 45 13.00 -34.97 59.63
C THR A 45 14.10 -34.47 58.70
N GLU A 46 15.28 -35.08 58.73
CA GLU A 46 16.38 -34.75 57.82
C GLU A 46 15.97 -35.01 56.37
N ARG A 47 15.36 -36.18 56.10
CA ARG A 47 14.89 -36.53 54.74
C ARG A 47 13.73 -35.64 54.26
N VAL A 48 12.85 -35.20 55.16
CA VAL A 48 11.81 -34.20 54.85
C VAL A 48 12.43 -32.84 54.53
N SER A 49 13.45 -32.42 55.27
CA SER A 49 14.15 -31.16 55.01
C SER A 49 14.91 -31.19 53.68
N GLU A 50 15.59 -32.30 53.37
CA GLU A 50 16.32 -32.50 52.11
C GLU A 50 15.35 -32.50 50.92
N THR A 51 14.19 -33.16 51.05
CA THR A 51 13.17 -33.16 50.00
C THR A 51 12.50 -31.79 49.83
N GLN A 52 12.27 -31.04 50.91
CA GLN A 52 11.83 -29.64 50.80
C GLN A 52 12.87 -28.76 50.09
N GLN A 53 14.16 -28.93 50.44
CA GLN A 53 15.25 -28.21 49.80
C GLN A 53 15.29 -28.48 48.28
N LYS A 54 15.23 -29.76 47.89
CA LYS A 54 15.17 -30.17 46.47
C LYS A 54 13.94 -29.63 45.76
N LEU A 55 12.79 -29.54 46.45
CA LEU A 55 11.56 -29.00 45.88
C LEU A 55 11.67 -27.49 45.62
N VAL A 56 12.36 -26.75 46.49
CA VAL A 56 12.65 -25.33 46.28
C VAL A 56 13.62 -25.16 45.10
N GLU A 57 14.67 -25.97 45.04
CA GLU A 57 15.65 -25.93 43.95
C GLU A 57 15.01 -26.23 42.59
N LEU A 58 14.17 -27.27 42.51
CA LEU A 58 13.44 -27.62 41.28
C LEU A 58 12.46 -26.51 40.88
N LYS A 59 11.78 -25.87 41.84
CA LYS A 59 10.91 -24.73 41.54
C LYS A 59 11.69 -23.54 40.97
N GLN A 60 12.88 -23.28 41.49
CA GLN A 60 13.74 -22.21 40.98
C GLN A 60 14.22 -22.53 39.57
N MET A 61 14.65 -23.77 39.31
CA MET A 61 14.99 -24.22 37.96
C MET A 61 13.80 -24.12 36.99
N GLN A 62 12.59 -24.45 37.44
CA GLN A 62 11.37 -24.31 36.63
C GLN A 62 11.11 -22.84 36.27
N GLU A 63 11.21 -21.92 37.23
CA GLU A 63 10.98 -20.50 36.99
C GLU A 63 12.00 -19.91 36.00
N ASP A 64 13.27 -20.32 36.10
CA ASP A 64 14.31 -19.89 35.16
C ASP A 64 14.08 -20.47 33.76
N LEU A 65 13.63 -21.73 33.66
CA LEU A 65 13.25 -22.33 32.39
C LEU A 65 12.04 -21.62 31.77
N GLU A 66 11.04 -21.25 32.57
CA GLU A 66 9.87 -20.50 32.10
C GLU A 66 10.28 -19.12 31.58
N ARG A 67 11.21 -18.42 32.25
CA ARG A 67 11.78 -17.16 31.76
C ARG A 67 12.48 -17.33 30.41
N GLU A 68 13.38 -18.31 30.31
CA GLU A 68 14.08 -18.59 29.05
C GLU A 68 13.10 -18.93 27.93
N ARG A 69 12.05 -19.70 28.23
CA ARG A 69 10.98 -20.01 27.28
C ARG A 69 10.28 -18.74 26.80
N THR A 70 9.91 -17.84 27.70
CA THR A 70 9.27 -16.57 27.30
C THR A 70 10.18 -15.71 26.42
N GLU A 71 11.48 -15.64 26.71
CA GLU A 71 12.45 -14.90 25.90
C GLU A 71 12.61 -15.50 24.50
N ILE A 72 12.71 -16.83 24.40
CA ILE A 72 12.79 -17.53 23.12
C ILE A 72 11.51 -17.31 22.32
N GLU A 73 10.33 -17.42 22.93
CA GLU A 73 9.05 -17.19 22.26
C GLU A 73 8.91 -15.76 21.76
N GLU A 74 9.30 -14.78 22.57
CA GLU A 74 9.28 -13.37 22.17
C GLU A 74 10.26 -13.11 21.02
N SER A 75 11.46 -13.71 21.05
CA SER A 75 12.42 -13.62 19.95
C SER A 75 11.88 -14.25 18.65
N ARG A 76 11.16 -15.38 18.75
CA ARG A 76 10.50 -16.04 17.60
C ARG A 76 9.39 -15.17 17.03
N ARG A 77 8.58 -14.56 17.90
CA ARG A 77 7.53 -13.62 17.50
C ARG A 77 8.13 -12.43 16.74
N ARG A 78 9.15 -11.77 17.30
CA ARG A 78 9.83 -10.64 16.63
C ARG A 78 10.42 -11.03 15.27
N ARG A 79 11.00 -12.22 15.15
CA ARG A 79 11.51 -12.73 13.87
C ARG A 79 10.41 -12.94 12.84
N SER A 80 9.26 -13.49 13.26
CA SER A 80 8.10 -13.66 12.40
C SER A 80 7.58 -12.30 11.91
N GLU A 81 7.38 -11.35 12.81
CA GLU A 81 6.94 -9.98 12.48
C GLU A 81 7.92 -9.28 11.53
N LEU A 82 9.23 -9.44 11.73
CA LEU A 82 10.25 -8.91 10.83
C LEU A 82 10.19 -9.56 9.44
N SER A 83 10.03 -10.88 9.36
CA SER A 83 9.95 -11.59 8.08
C SER A 83 8.73 -11.16 7.27
N THR A 84 7.56 -11.15 7.92
CA THR A 84 6.30 -10.72 7.30
C THR A 84 6.38 -9.27 6.87
N GLY A 85 6.79 -8.36 7.77
CA GLY A 85 6.92 -6.95 7.45
C GLY A 85 7.93 -6.68 6.33
N ARG A 86 9.04 -7.45 6.26
CA ARG A 86 10.00 -7.36 5.15
C ARG A 86 9.37 -7.78 3.84
N GLU A 87 8.63 -8.89 3.80
CA GLU A 87 7.97 -9.36 2.58
C GLU A 87 6.93 -8.34 2.09
N GLU A 88 6.07 -7.86 2.99
CA GLU A 88 5.07 -6.82 2.69
C GLU A 88 5.72 -5.55 2.15
N MET A 89 6.78 -5.07 2.80
CA MET A 89 7.49 -3.86 2.37
C MET A 89 8.18 -4.04 1.03
N VAL A 90 8.78 -5.21 0.77
CA VAL A 90 9.37 -5.51 -0.54
C VAL A 90 8.31 -5.47 -1.63
N GLN A 91 7.14 -6.08 -1.41
CA GLN A 91 6.05 -6.06 -2.39
C GLN A 91 5.50 -4.65 -2.62
N ASN A 92 5.24 -3.91 -1.53
CA ASN A 92 4.72 -2.54 -1.59
C ASN A 92 5.69 -1.58 -2.28
N LEU A 93 6.98 -1.64 -1.94
CA LEU A 93 8.00 -0.79 -2.54
C LEU A 93 8.23 -1.16 -4.00
N THR A 94 8.29 -2.45 -4.34
CA THR A 94 8.44 -2.89 -5.74
C THR A 94 7.29 -2.39 -6.60
N ARG A 95 6.05 -2.54 -6.11
CA ARG A 95 4.87 -2.02 -6.79
C ARG A 95 4.88 -0.50 -6.89
N GLY A 96 5.20 0.19 -5.80
CA GLY A 96 5.24 1.65 -5.75
C GLY A 96 6.25 2.22 -6.73
N VAL A 97 7.47 1.66 -6.77
CA VAL A 97 8.51 2.04 -7.73
C VAL A 97 8.00 1.88 -9.16
N GLY A 98 7.40 0.73 -9.51
CA GLY A 98 6.90 0.53 -10.87
C GLY A 98 5.83 1.54 -11.30
N ILE A 99 4.91 1.92 -10.40
CA ILE A 99 3.89 2.94 -10.69
C ILE A 99 4.54 4.32 -10.88
N LEU A 100 5.52 4.67 -10.05
CA LEU A 100 6.22 5.95 -10.14
C LEU A 100 7.06 6.04 -11.42
N GLU A 101 7.75 4.97 -11.82
CA GLU A 101 8.51 4.92 -13.07
C GLU A 101 7.60 5.07 -14.29
N GLU A 102 6.43 4.43 -14.31
CA GLU A 102 5.45 4.61 -15.38
C GLU A 102 4.93 6.05 -15.44
N ALA A 103 4.62 6.63 -14.27
CA ALA A 103 4.19 8.03 -14.17
C ALA A 103 5.28 9.01 -14.63
N GLU A 104 6.54 8.75 -14.29
CA GLU A 104 7.69 9.54 -14.75
C GLU A 104 7.82 9.50 -16.28
N LEU A 105 7.79 8.30 -16.87
CA LEU A 105 7.86 8.14 -18.32
C LEU A 105 6.67 8.81 -19.03
N SER A 106 5.47 8.69 -18.47
CA SER A 106 4.27 9.35 -19.01
C SER A 106 4.42 10.88 -19.00
N LYS A 107 4.88 11.46 -17.88
CA LYS A 107 5.14 12.89 -17.76
C LYS A 107 6.26 13.34 -18.69
N ALA A 108 7.33 12.57 -18.85
CA ALA A 108 8.40 12.87 -19.78
C ALA A 108 7.90 12.92 -21.23
N ARG A 109 7.07 11.96 -21.65
CA ARG A 109 6.41 11.97 -22.97
C ARG A 109 5.48 13.18 -23.15
N ALA A 110 4.70 13.51 -22.12
CA ALA A 110 3.82 14.68 -22.15
C ALA A 110 4.63 15.99 -22.27
N ALA A 111 5.74 16.11 -21.55
CA ALA A 111 6.64 17.25 -21.64
C ALA A 111 7.28 17.38 -23.03
N GLU A 112 7.70 16.27 -23.65
CA GLU A 112 8.21 16.27 -25.02
C GLU A 112 7.13 16.72 -26.01
N GLN A 113 5.91 16.21 -25.87
CA GLN A 113 4.79 16.65 -26.71
C GLN A 113 4.46 18.13 -26.53
N LEU A 114 4.53 18.64 -25.30
CA LEU A 114 4.32 20.05 -25.00
C LEU A 114 5.42 20.90 -25.66
N SER A 115 6.68 20.47 -25.56
CA SER A 115 7.80 21.13 -26.23
C SER A 115 7.63 21.19 -27.74
N ARG A 116 7.12 20.12 -28.37
CA ARG A 116 6.80 20.11 -29.81
C ARG A 116 5.72 21.13 -30.14
N THR A 117 4.59 21.12 -29.42
CA THR A 117 3.52 22.10 -29.64
C THR A 117 4.00 23.54 -29.43
N VAL A 118 4.85 23.81 -28.43
CA VAL A 118 5.44 25.14 -28.24
C VAL A 118 6.32 25.56 -29.43
N ALA A 119 7.11 24.64 -29.99
CA ALA A 119 7.91 24.91 -31.18
C ALA A 119 7.04 25.21 -32.40
N ASP A 120 5.96 24.45 -32.61
CA ASP A 120 5.01 24.65 -33.71
C ASP A 120 4.31 26.02 -33.59
N LEU A 121 3.85 26.39 -32.40
CA LEU A 121 3.25 27.69 -32.13
C LEU A 121 4.22 28.86 -32.34
N ARG A 122 5.48 28.71 -31.93
CA ARG A 122 6.53 29.71 -32.18
C ARG A 122 6.79 29.88 -33.68
N ASN A 123 6.87 28.77 -34.42
CA ASN A 123 7.05 28.81 -35.87
C ASN A 123 5.88 29.52 -36.58
N ALA A 124 4.64 29.23 -36.16
CA ALA A 124 3.46 29.92 -36.67
C ALA A 124 3.51 31.43 -36.39
N LEU A 125 3.90 31.82 -35.17
CA LEU A 125 4.08 33.22 -34.78
C LEU A 125 5.18 33.92 -35.60
N ASP A 126 6.31 33.26 -35.82
CA ASP A 126 7.40 33.80 -36.65
C ASP A 126 6.93 34.03 -38.10
N LYS A 127 6.18 33.07 -38.67
CA LYS A 127 5.59 33.22 -40.01
C LYS A 127 4.62 34.39 -40.11
N ILE A 128 3.81 34.64 -39.08
CA ILE A 128 2.92 35.81 -39.03
C ILE A 128 3.75 37.10 -38.96
N ASN A 129 4.77 37.16 -38.11
CA ASN A 129 5.62 38.35 -37.95
C ASN A 129 6.44 38.68 -39.20
N LEU A 130 6.72 37.69 -40.05
CA LEU A 130 7.39 37.88 -41.34
C LEU A 130 6.48 38.47 -42.43
N ILE A 131 5.17 38.56 -42.20
CA ILE A 131 4.25 39.23 -43.13
C ILE A 131 4.54 40.72 -43.06
N ASN A 132 5.22 41.24 -44.09
CA ASN A 132 5.48 42.66 -44.25
C ASN A 132 4.73 43.21 -45.47
N GLU A 133 3.64 43.94 -45.21
CA GLU A 133 2.82 44.54 -46.27
C GLU A 133 3.55 45.71 -46.97
N GLU A 134 4.57 46.31 -46.34
CA GLU A 134 5.31 47.45 -46.90
C GLU A 134 6.16 47.07 -48.12
N ASP A 135 6.53 45.80 -48.24
CA ASP A 135 7.35 45.29 -49.36
C ASP A 135 6.51 44.91 -50.60
N TRP A 136 5.18 45.02 -50.51
CA TRP A 136 4.27 44.60 -51.58
C TRP A 136 4.18 45.66 -52.68
N THR A 137 4.18 45.21 -53.94
CA THR A 137 4.03 46.06 -55.13
C THR A 137 2.68 45.81 -55.80
N GLU A 138 2.23 46.71 -56.66
CA GLU A 138 0.96 46.53 -57.39
C GLU A 138 0.93 45.24 -58.23
N GLU A 139 2.09 44.77 -58.69
CA GLU A 139 2.21 43.55 -59.51
C GLU A 139 2.07 42.26 -58.68
N ASN A 140 2.52 42.25 -57.41
CA ASN A 140 2.53 41.05 -56.57
C ASN A 140 1.49 41.05 -55.44
N TRP A 141 0.82 42.18 -55.17
CA TRP A 141 -0.14 42.37 -54.07
C TRP A 141 -1.15 41.23 -53.95
N SER A 142 -1.81 40.83 -55.05
CA SER A 142 -2.85 39.80 -55.00
C SER A 142 -2.30 38.43 -54.57
N VAL A 143 -1.07 38.12 -54.97
CA VAL A 143 -0.42 36.84 -54.65
C VAL A 143 0.07 36.85 -53.21
N GLU A 144 0.74 37.92 -52.78
CA GLU A 144 1.23 38.07 -51.41
C GLU A 144 0.09 38.15 -50.40
N LEU A 145 -1.01 38.84 -50.71
CA LEU A 145 -2.23 38.84 -49.89
C LEU A 145 -2.79 37.43 -49.71
N THR A 146 -2.87 36.65 -50.79
CA THR A 146 -3.37 35.27 -50.71
C THR A 146 -2.44 34.40 -49.85
N LYS A 147 -1.12 34.57 -49.98
CA LYS A 147 -0.13 33.87 -49.13
C LYS A 147 -0.26 34.28 -47.67
N ALA A 148 -0.37 35.57 -47.38
CA ALA A 148 -0.53 36.09 -46.02
C ALA A 148 -1.81 35.55 -45.36
N LEU A 149 -2.95 35.57 -46.06
CA LEU A 149 -4.20 34.98 -45.58
C LEU A 149 -4.06 33.47 -45.32
N THR A 150 -3.38 32.74 -46.23
CA THR A 150 -3.11 31.31 -46.04
C THR A 150 -2.25 31.05 -44.80
N THR A 151 -1.21 31.87 -44.57
CA THR A 151 -0.35 31.79 -43.39
C THR A 151 -1.13 32.03 -42.09
N ILE A 152 -2.02 33.03 -42.08
CA ILE A 152 -2.87 33.32 -40.92
C ILE A 152 -3.81 32.15 -40.65
N GLU A 153 -4.43 31.58 -41.68
CA GLU A 153 -5.37 30.47 -41.53
C GLU A 153 -4.67 29.21 -41.01
N ASN A 154 -3.51 28.86 -41.56
CA ASN A 154 -2.69 27.76 -41.04
C ASN A 154 -2.33 27.98 -39.57
N SER A 155 -1.97 29.21 -39.20
CA SER A 155 -1.62 29.54 -37.81
C SER A 155 -2.83 29.42 -36.87
N ARG A 156 -4.04 29.74 -37.33
CA ARG A 156 -5.28 29.50 -36.56
C ARG A 156 -5.54 28.02 -36.36
N MET A 157 -5.29 27.18 -37.38
CA MET A 157 -5.43 25.74 -37.25
C MET A 157 -4.47 25.18 -36.19
N GLU A 158 -3.21 25.61 -36.18
CA GLU A 158 -2.22 25.20 -35.16
C GLU A 158 -2.59 25.68 -33.76
N TRP A 159 -3.10 26.91 -33.63
CA TRP A 159 -3.59 27.41 -32.34
C TRP A 159 -4.79 26.60 -31.82
N ASN A 160 -5.76 26.31 -32.68
CA ASN A 160 -6.94 25.56 -32.30
C ASN A 160 -6.59 24.10 -31.94
N SER A 161 -5.69 23.45 -32.69
CA SER A 161 -5.22 22.10 -32.38
C SER A 161 -4.49 22.06 -31.03
N ALA A 162 -3.67 23.07 -30.75
CA ALA A 162 -2.96 23.22 -29.48
C ALA A 162 -3.93 23.40 -28.31
N ARG A 163 -4.97 24.23 -28.44
CA ARG A 163 -5.98 24.45 -27.39
C ARG A 163 -6.79 23.19 -27.07
N LEU A 164 -7.16 22.42 -28.10
CA LEU A 164 -7.83 21.13 -27.88
C LEU A 164 -6.94 20.14 -27.11
N LYS A 165 -5.63 20.17 -27.39
CA LYS A 165 -4.67 19.27 -26.75
C LYS A 165 -4.27 19.73 -25.34
N TRP A 166 -4.21 21.03 -25.10
CA TRP A 166 -3.70 21.65 -23.88
C TRP A 166 -4.77 22.59 -23.28
N PRO A 167 -5.69 22.06 -22.44
CA PRO A 167 -6.76 22.84 -21.82
C PRO A 167 -6.27 24.04 -20.97
N SER A 168 -5.02 24.01 -20.51
CA SER A 168 -4.39 25.13 -19.80
C SER A 168 -4.33 26.42 -20.64
N LEU A 169 -4.39 26.32 -21.98
CA LEU A 169 -4.45 27.48 -22.87
C LEU A 169 -5.81 28.20 -22.82
N ASP A 170 -6.86 27.54 -22.31
CA ASP A 170 -8.22 28.10 -22.19
C ASP A 170 -8.46 28.83 -20.85
N GLY A 171 -7.42 28.98 -20.02
CA GLY A 171 -7.50 29.68 -18.73
C GLY A 171 -8.00 28.80 -17.57
N GLY A 172 -8.19 27.49 -17.81
CA GLY A 172 -8.36 26.51 -16.75
C GLY A 172 -7.01 26.14 -16.15
N SER A 173 -6.64 26.78 -15.05
CA SER A 173 -5.48 26.39 -14.23
C SER A 173 -5.73 24.99 -13.65
N ASP A 174 -5.16 23.97 -14.28
CA ASP A 174 -5.14 22.58 -13.81
C ASP A 174 -4.10 22.40 -12.68
N ASP A 175 -4.14 23.27 -11.67
CA ASP A 175 -3.33 23.18 -10.45
C ASP A 175 -3.94 22.20 -9.44
N SER A 176 -4.51 21.10 -9.94
CA SER A 176 -5.23 20.12 -9.13
C SER A 176 -4.86 18.69 -9.52
N ASN A 177 -3.57 18.33 -9.50
CA ASN A 177 -3.22 16.93 -9.23
C ASN A 177 -1.80 16.70 -8.68
N ILE A 178 -1.45 17.44 -7.62
CA ILE A 178 -0.48 16.95 -6.62
C ILE A 178 -1.27 16.68 -5.34
N THR A 179 -2.26 15.79 -5.41
CA THR A 179 -2.73 15.10 -4.22
C THR A 179 -1.79 13.92 -4.03
N VAL A 180 -0.82 14.09 -3.13
CA VAL A 180 -0.07 12.96 -2.56
C VAL A 180 -1.05 12.20 -1.67
N GLU A 181 -1.90 11.38 -2.28
CA GLU A 181 -2.71 10.41 -1.56
C GLU A 181 -1.84 9.19 -1.29
N SER A 182 -1.23 9.20 -0.10
CA SER A 182 -0.82 7.97 0.56
C SER A 182 -2.09 7.16 0.83
N GLN A 183 -2.33 6.05 0.12
CA GLN A 183 -2.98 4.89 0.72
C GLN A 183 -2.98 3.63 -0.16
N THR A 184 -2.41 2.59 0.45
CA THR A 184 -2.91 1.21 0.51
C THR A 184 -3.41 0.55 -0.77
N VAL A 185 -2.62 -0.43 -1.18
CA VAL A 185 -3.03 -1.62 -1.92
C VAL A 185 -4.39 -2.12 -1.42
N ASN A 186 -5.42 -2.02 -2.25
CA ASN A 186 -6.35 -3.12 -2.46
C ASN A 186 -6.98 -3.04 -3.85
N LYS A 187 -7.03 -4.22 -4.43
CA LYS A 187 -7.41 -4.53 -5.80
C LYS A 187 -8.88 -4.91 -5.75
N GLU A 188 -9.75 -4.19 -6.45
CA GLU A 188 -10.82 -4.78 -7.25
C GLU A 188 -11.51 -3.73 -8.11
N ALA A 189 -11.86 -4.17 -9.31
CA ALA A 189 -12.36 -3.37 -10.38
C ALA A 189 -13.78 -2.86 -10.09
N GLN A 190 -13.96 -1.55 -10.12
CA GLN A 190 -15.13 -0.96 -10.77
C GLN A 190 -14.81 0.47 -11.20
N ALA A 191 -14.94 0.68 -12.50
CA ALA A 191 -14.87 1.97 -13.12
C ALA A 191 -16.04 2.84 -12.67
N GLY A 192 -15.75 4.14 -12.52
CA GLY A 192 -16.73 5.20 -12.67
C GLY A 192 -17.51 5.55 -11.40
N LEU A 193 -17.49 6.85 -11.10
CA LEU A 193 -18.44 7.59 -10.24
C LEU A 193 -18.12 7.72 -8.73
N ASP A 194 -17.13 7.02 -8.18
CA ASP A 194 -16.86 7.07 -6.73
C ASP A 194 -15.82 8.11 -6.25
N GLN A 195 -15.22 8.88 -7.16
CA GLN A 195 -14.30 9.98 -6.79
C GLN A 195 -14.98 11.34 -6.64
N LEU A 196 -16.30 11.44 -6.84
CA LEU A 196 -17.04 12.67 -6.59
C LEU A 196 -17.70 12.59 -5.21
N ASN A 197 -17.08 13.30 -4.27
CA ASN A 197 -17.53 13.61 -2.92
C ASN A 197 -19.07 13.55 -2.77
N PHE A 198 -19.57 12.67 -1.89
CA PHE A 198 -21.02 12.47 -1.60
C PHE A 198 -21.76 13.80 -1.36
N TRP A 199 -21.06 14.79 -0.82
CA TRP A 199 -21.57 16.13 -0.54
C TRP A 199 -21.82 16.98 -1.80
N GLN A 200 -21.04 16.79 -2.87
CA GLN A 200 -21.26 17.43 -4.17
C GLN A 200 -22.38 16.74 -4.96
N GLN A 201 -22.48 15.41 -4.90
CA GLN A 201 -23.57 14.67 -5.54
C GLN A 201 -24.94 14.97 -4.90
N SER A 202 -24.99 15.13 -3.57
CA SER A 202 -26.22 15.53 -2.87
C SER A 202 -26.68 16.95 -3.22
N LYS A 203 -25.74 17.89 -3.43
CA LYS A 203 -26.06 19.28 -3.83
C LYS A 203 -26.61 19.39 -5.25
N LEU A 204 -26.16 18.53 -6.16
CA LEU A 204 -26.63 18.50 -7.55
C LEU A 204 -28.06 17.93 -7.65
N GLY A 205 -28.39 16.91 -6.84
CA GLY A 205 -29.76 16.38 -6.74
C GLY A 205 -30.75 17.39 -6.14
N LEU A 206 -30.31 18.23 -5.19
CA LEU A 206 -31.15 19.27 -4.59
C LEU A 206 -31.45 20.43 -5.55
N ALA A 207 -30.48 20.83 -6.39
CA ALA A 207 -30.67 21.86 -7.39
C ALA A 207 -31.63 21.43 -8.52
N PHE A 208 -31.59 20.16 -8.92
CA PHE A 208 -32.45 19.62 -9.99
C PHE A 208 -33.91 19.39 -9.55
N THR A 209 -34.16 19.16 -8.26
CA THR A 209 -35.50 18.90 -7.72
C THR A 209 -36.24 20.17 -7.28
N TRP A 210 -35.55 21.32 -7.22
CA TRP A 210 -36.13 22.61 -6.81
C TRP A 210 -37.29 23.10 -7.69
N PRO A 211 -37.23 23.01 -9.04
CA PRO A 211 -38.36 23.39 -9.90
C PRO A 211 -39.62 22.55 -9.64
N LEU A 212 -39.48 21.26 -9.33
CA LEU A 212 -40.60 20.36 -9.06
C LEU A 212 -41.30 20.69 -7.73
N VAL A 213 -40.52 21.10 -6.71
CA VAL A 213 -41.07 21.54 -5.42
C VAL A 213 -41.88 22.82 -5.58
N PHE A 214 -41.40 23.80 -6.37
CA PHE A 214 -42.16 25.02 -6.65
C PHE A 214 -43.50 24.72 -7.33
N VAL A 215 -43.52 23.81 -8.30
CA VAL A 215 -44.75 23.39 -8.97
C VAL A 215 -45.69 22.69 -7.99
N GLY A 216 -45.18 21.78 -7.15
CA GLY A 216 -45.98 21.09 -6.14
C GLY A 216 -46.61 22.05 -5.13
N VAL A 217 -45.86 23.03 -4.62
CA VAL A 217 -46.37 24.04 -3.68
C VAL A 217 -47.43 24.93 -4.34
N ALA A 218 -47.23 25.34 -5.61
CA ALA A 218 -48.22 26.13 -6.34
C ALA A 218 -49.56 25.40 -6.51
N ILE A 219 -49.52 24.09 -6.79
CA ILE A 219 -50.73 23.26 -6.91
C ILE A 219 -51.45 23.14 -5.57
N VAL A 220 -50.72 22.94 -4.47
CA VAL A 220 -51.32 22.86 -3.12
C VAL A 220 -51.98 24.19 -2.74
N ILE A 221 -51.33 25.33 -3.02
CA ILE A 221 -51.92 26.65 -2.76
C ILE A 221 -53.19 26.86 -3.59
N LEU A 222 -53.19 26.47 -4.88
CA LEU A 222 -54.39 26.54 -5.72
C LEU A 222 -55.53 25.64 -5.21
N LEU A 223 -55.20 24.45 -4.70
CA LEU A 223 -56.20 23.56 -4.09
C LEU A 223 -56.79 24.15 -2.81
N ILE A 224 -55.97 24.73 -1.94
CA ILE A 224 -56.44 25.38 -0.71
C ILE A 224 -57.31 26.59 -1.04
N LEU A 225 -56.95 27.39 -2.05
CA LEU A 225 -57.76 28.51 -2.54
C LEU A 225 -59.04 28.08 -3.25
N SER A 226 -59.09 26.88 -3.83
CA SER A 226 -60.28 26.31 -4.46
C SER A 226 -61.26 25.68 -3.47
N ILE A 227 -60.81 25.36 -2.26
CA ILE A 227 -61.61 24.70 -1.21
C ILE A 227 -62.24 25.73 -0.26
N ASN A 228 -61.78 26.98 -0.28
CA ASN A 228 -62.29 28.09 0.52
C ASN A 228 -63.10 29.08 -0.33
#